data_AF-A0A9N8NJE7-F1
#
_entry.id   AF-A0A9N8NJE7-F1
#
_cell.length_a   1.000
_cell.length_b   1.000
_cell.length_c   1.000
_cell.angle_alpha   90.00
_cell.angle_beta   90.00
_cell.angle_gamma   90.00
#
_symmetry.space_group_name_H-M   'P 1'
#
loop_
_entity.id
_entity.type
_entity.pdbx_description
1 polymer ?
#
loop_
_entity_poly.entity_id
_entity_poly.type
_entity_poly.pdbx_seq_one_letter_code
_entity_poly.pdbx_strand_id
1 'polypeptide(L)'
;MRILILLTVFFHSAITIASFPSIYLYNLVAMEAGISLVTIRIINPNLASYSASLYFKNPNYLPIRYNFGLMTCSNAALVSFLVPLNAPSGGAYIL
;
A
#
# COMPACT_ATOMS: atom_id res chain seq x y z
N MET A 1 31.56 -26.85 8.29
CA MET A 1 30.12 -26.65 8.55
C MET A 1 29.71 -25.16 8.71
N ARG A 2 30.35 -24.22 8.01
CA ARG A 2 29.98 -22.78 8.06
C ARG A 2 29.36 -22.23 6.78
N ILE A 3 29.43 -22.98 5.68
CA ILE A 3 28.95 -22.56 4.35
C ILE A 3 27.47 -22.92 4.14
N LEU A 4 26.94 -23.91 4.87
CA LEU A 4 25.56 -24.37 4.70
C LEU A 4 24.50 -23.38 5.26
N ILE A 5 24.86 -22.59 6.27
CA ILE A 5 23.91 -21.70 6.98
C ILE A 5 23.69 -20.38 6.20
N LEU A 6 24.69 -19.93 5.44
CA LEU A 6 24.57 -18.75 4.59
C LEU A 6 23.65 -19.00 3.38
N LEU A 7 23.59 -20.24 2.89
CA LEU A 7 22.72 -20.59 1.77
C LEU A 7 21.24 -20.58 2.17
N THR A 8 20.89 -21.03 3.38
CA THR A 8 19.48 -21.13 3.81
C THR A 8 18.84 -19.78 4.12
N VAL A 9 19.62 -18.78 4.58
CA VAL A 9 19.11 -17.42 4.80
C VAL A 9 18.85 -16.70 3.47
N PHE A 10 19.63 -17.01 2.42
CA PHE A 10 19.49 -16.38 1.11
C PHE A 10 18.22 -16.81 0.35
N PHE A 11 17.66 -17.99 0.67
CA PHE A 11 16.43 -18.50 0.04
C PHE A 11 15.13 -18.10 0.75
N HIS A 12 15.18 -17.49 1.94
CA HIS A 12 13.97 -17.11 2.68
C HIS A 12 13.41 -15.72 2.33
N SER A 13 14.09 -14.94 1.49
CA SER A 13 13.60 -13.64 1.00
C SER A 13 12.77 -13.76 -0.29
N ALA A 14 12.55 -14.98 -0.78
CA ALA A 14 11.77 -15.23 -1.98
C ALA A 14 10.29 -15.44 -1.65
N ILE A 15 9.48 -14.53 -2.17
CA ILE A 15 8.04 -14.68 -2.43
C ILE A 15 7.13 -14.46 -1.21
N THR A 16 6.94 -13.19 -0.88
CA THR A 16 5.61 -12.68 -0.57
C THR A 16 5.37 -11.44 -1.41
N ILE A 17 5.29 -11.63 -2.73
CA ILE A 17 4.51 -10.71 -3.56
C ILE A 17 3.07 -11.05 -3.21
N ALA A 18 2.60 -10.47 -2.11
CA ALA A 18 1.17 -10.40 -1.85
C ALA A 18 0.57 -9.73 -3.09
N SER A 19 -0.20 -10.49 -3.85
CA SER A 19 -1.06 -10.00 -4.91
C SER A 19 -2.13 -9.13 -4.25
N PHE A 20 -1.75 -7.93 -3.83
CA PHE A 20 -2.70 -6.92 -3.43
C PHE A 20 -3.47 -6.55 -4.70
N PRO A 21 -4.81 -6.54 -4.66
CA PRO A 21 -5.60 -6.03 -5.76
C PRO A 21 -5.30 -4.54 -5.91
N SER A 22 -4.32 -4.21 -6.75
CA SER A 22 -3.97 -2.84 -7.08
C SER A 22 -5.15 -2.20 -7.82
N ILE A 23 -5.67 -1.11 -7.28
CA ILE A 23 -6.72 -0.35 -7.97
C ILE A 23 -6.03 0.44 -9.08
N TYR A 24 -6.14 -0.02 -10.32
CA TYR A 24 -5.71 0.74 -11.48
C TYR A 24 -6.69 1.89 -11.72
N LEU A 25 -6.34 3.08 -11.23
CA LEU A 25 -7.02 4.30 -11.63
C LEU A 25 -6.62 4.63 -13.08
N TYR A 26 -7.56 4.48 -14.02
CA TYR A 26 -7.33 4.80 -15.44
C TYR A 26 -7.16 6.30 -15.71
N ASN A 27 -7.57 7.15 -14.77
CA ASN A 27 -7.37 8.59 -14.83
C ASN A 27 -6.41 9.05 -13.74
N LEU A 28 -5.47 9.92 -14.09
CA LEU A 28 -4.64 10.61 -13.12
C LEU A 28 -5.52 11.52 -12.26
N VAL A 29 -5.47 11.30 -10.94
CA VAL A 29 -6.17 12.13 -9.96
C VAL A 29 -5.11 12.90 -9.17
N ALA A 30 -5.20 14.22 -9.17
CA ALA A 30 -4.36 15.06 -8.32
C ALA A 30 -4.84 14.93 -6.87
N MET A 31 -3.92 14.62 -5.96
CA MET A 31 -4.18 14.48 -4.54
C MET A 31 -3.12 15.26 -3.76
N GLU A 32 -3.56 15.90 -2.69
CA GLU A 32 -2.71 16.65 -1.77
C GLU A 32 -2.49 15.86 -0.48
N ALA A 33 -1.21 15.70 -0.10
CA ALA A 33 -0.80 15.00 1.09
C ALA A 33 -1.38 15.66 2.35
N GLY A 34 -1.96 14.87 3.26
CA GLY A 34 -2.55 15.35 4.50
C GLY A 34 -3.90 16.07 4.35
N ILE A 35 -4.41 16.28 3.13
CA ILE A 35 -5.69 16.97 2.89
C ILE A 35 -6.67 16.09 2.14
N SER A 36 -6.21 15.42 1.07
CA SER A 36 -7.08 14.62 0.22
C SER A 36 -7.51 13.31 0.89
N LEU A 37 -8.78 12.93 0.67
CA LEU A 37 -9.34 11.66 1.11
C LEU A 37 -9.49 10.71 -0.08
N VAL A 38 -8.99 9.49 0.09
CA VAL A 38 -9.20 8.38 -0.85
C VAL A 38 -10.32 7.51 -0.29
N THR A 39 -11.45 7.46 -0.99
CA THR A 39 -12.56 6.56 -0.63
C THR A 39 -12.48 5.28 -1.46
N ILE A 40 -12.39 4.14 -0.79
CA ILE A 40 -12.31 2.82 -1.41
C ILE A 40 -13.59 2.06 -1.11
N ARG A 41 -14.18 1.45 -2.14
CA ARG A 41 -15.30 0.53 -1.98
C ARG A 41 -14.79 -0.87 -1.67
N ILE A 42 -15.23 -1.42 -0.56
CA ILE A 42 -14.92 -2.79 -0.14
C ILE A 42 -15.96 -3.73 -0.75
N ILE A 43 -15.50 -4.63 -1.60
CA ILE A 43 -16.36 -5.61 -2.29
C ILE A 43 -16.64 -6.82 -1.38
N ASN A 44 -15.75 -7.10 -0.41
CA ASN A 44 -15.90 -8.21 0.54
C ASN A 44 -15.54 -7.76 1.97
N PRO A 45 -16.51 -7.30 2.77
CA PRO A 45 -16.31 -6.69 4.10
C PRO A 45 -16.06 -7.73 5.22
N ASN A 46 -15.29 -8.78 4.94
CA ASN A 46 -15.07 -9.88 5.88
C ASN A 46 -13.79 -9.72 6.72
N LEU A 47 -13.01 -8.66 6.52
CA LEU A 47 -11.78 -8.41 7.26
C LEU A 47 -12.02 -7.41 8.39
N ALA A 48 -11.35 -7.63 9.52
CA ALA A 48 -11.44 -6.74 10.69
C ALA A 48 -10.82 -5.35 10.42
N SER A 49 -9.80 -5.30 9.56
CA SER A 49 -9.03 -4.10 9.28
C SER A 49 -8.65 -4.03 7.81
N TYR A 50 -8.71 -2.84 7.24
CA TYR A 50 -8.24 -2.56 5.88
C TYR A 50 -7.12 -1.54 5.94
N SER A 51 -6.18 -1.70 5.02
CA SER A 51 -5.05 -0.81 4.81
C SER A 51 -4.92 -0.54 3.32
N ALA A 52 -4.47 0.67 3.00
CA ALA A 52 -4.06 1.04 1.66
C ALA A 52 -2.64 1.61 1.75
N SER A 53 -1.95 1.72 0.61
CA SER A 53 -0.65 2.39 0.54
C SER A 53 -0.45 3.11 -0.79
N LEU A 54 0.27 4.24 -0.74
CA LEU A 54 0.85 4.84 -1.93
C LEU A 54 2.13 4.09 -2.28
N TYR A 55 2.29 3.78 -3.55
CA TYR A 55 3.48 3.16 -4.11
C TYR A 55 4.06 4.02 -5.23
N PHE A 56 5.30 4.46 -5.05
CA PHE A 56 6.07 5.21 -6.03
C PHE A 56 6.91 4.24 -6.85
N LYS A 57 6.62 4.13 -8.16
CA LYS A 57 7.39 3.27 -9.07
C LYS A 57 8.81 3.78 -9.32
N ASN A 58 9.03 5.09 -9.21
CA ASN A 58 10.36 5.67 -9.36
C ASN A 58 11.19 5.37 -8.09
N PRO A 59 12.33 4.67 -8.21
CA PRO A 59 13.15 4.23 -7.06
C PRO A 59 13.85 5.37 -6.33
N ASN A 60 13.86 6.59 -6.88
CA ASN A 60 14.45 7.76 -6.22
C ASN A 60 13.60 8.29 -5.07
N TYR A 61 12.34 7.85 -4.94
CA TYR A 61 11.50 8.17 -3.80
C TYR A 61 11.74 7.15 -2.69
N LEU A 62 12.38 7.57 -1.59
CA LEU A 62 12.62 6.72 -0.43
C LEU A 62 11.90 7.29 0.81
N PRO A 63 11.08 6.49 1.52
CA PRO A 63 10.65 5.13 1.16
C PRO A 63 9.77 5.11 -0.11
N ILE A 64 9.77 4.00 -0.86
CA ILE A 64 8.92 3.86 -2.06
C ILE A 64 7.44 3.60 -1.72
N ARG A 65 7.13 3.36 -0.43
CA ARG A 65 5.78 3.03 0.04
C ARG A 65 5.41 3.89 1.25
N TYR A 66 4.22 4.47 1.21
CA TYR A 66 3.64 5.23 2.30
C TYR A 66 2.28 4.64 2.64
N ASN A 67 2.14 4.09 3.84
CA ASN A 67 0.89 3.45 4.26
C ASN A 67 -0.12 4.52 4.68
N PHE A 68 -1.36 4.33 4.25
CA PHE A 68 -2.49 5.03 4.85
C PHE A 68 -2.70 4.48 6.28
N GLY A 69 -3.43 5.24 7.10
CA GLY A 69 -3.82 4.75 8.43
C GLY A 69 -4.64 3.46 8.36
N LEU A 70 -4.52 2.61 9.37
CA LEU A 70 -5.38 1.44 9.50
C LEU A 70 -6.81 1.87 9.84
N MET A 71 -7.79 1.30 9.14
CA MET A 71 -9.18 1.55 9.45
C MET A 71 -9.89 0.24 9.81
N THR A 72 -10.48 0.21 11.00
CA THR A 72 -11.35 -0.86 11.43
C THR A 72 -12.65 -0.79 10.65
N CYS A 73 -13.09 -1.93 10.12
CA CYS A 73 -14.33 -2.01 9.37
C CYS A 73 -15.39 -2.79 10.13
N SER A 74 -16.50 -2.13 10.46
CA SER A 74 -17.73 -2.80 10.88
C SER A 74 -18.75 -2.73 9.74
N ASN A 75 -18.78 -3.75 8.88
CA ASN A 75 -19.72 -3.84 7.74
C ASN A 75 -19.71 -2.65 6.77
N ALA A 76 -18.62 -1.87 6.73
CA ALA A 76 -18.54 -0.69 5.88
C ALA A 76 -18.26 -1.11 4.42
N ALA A 77 -19.18 -0.78 3.51
CA ALA A 77 -18.97 -0.96 2.08
C ALA A 77 -18.02 0.09 1.48
N LEU A 78 -17.73 1.17 2.21
CA LEU A 78 -16.86 2.28 1.81
C LEU A 78 -15.97 2.68 2.98
N VAL A 79 -14.70 2.93 2.72
CA VAL A 79 -13.73 3.42 3.70
C VAL A 79 -12.97 4.59 3.12
N SER A 80 -12.78 5.64 3.91
CA SER A 80 -12.03 6.82 3.50
C SER A 80 -10.72 6.90 4.26
N PHE A 81 -9.62 7.08 3.53
CA PHE A 81 -8.29 7.22 4.10
C PHE A 81 -7.70 8.59 3.74
N LEU A 82 -7.07 9.25 4.70
CA LEU A 82 -6.31 10.46 4.46
C LEU A 82 -4.98 10.13 3.78
N VAL A 83 -4.66 10.84 2.69
CA VAL A 83 -3.36 10.70 2.02
C VAL A 83 -2.23 11.00 3.01
N PRO A 84 -1.20 10.14 3.13
CA PRO A 84 -0.13 10.32 4.11
C PRO A 84 0.55 11.69 3.97
N LEU A 85 0.64 12.45 5.07
CA LEU A 85 1.20 13.80 5.09
C LEU A 85 2.66 13.86 4.63
N ASN A 86 3.42 12.81 4.89
CA ASN A 86 4.83 12.71 4.54
C ASN A 86 5.08 12.15 3.13
N ALA A 87 4.04 11.92 2.33
CA ALA A 87 4.19 11.46 0.96
C ALA A 87 4.78 12.57 0.08
N PRO A 88 5.80 12.26 -0.74
CA PRO A 88 6.43 13.23 -1.63
C PRO A 88 5.55 13.50 -2.85
N SER A 89 5.77 14.65 -3.49
CA SER A 89 5.11 14.97 -4.76
C SER A 89 5.62 14.07 -5.89
N GLY A 90 4.70 13.39 -6.58
CA GLY A 90 5.03 12.54 -7.72
C GLY A 90 3.89 11.62 -8.14
N GLY A 91 4.09 10.92 -9.25
CA GLY A 91 3.16 9.87 -9.69
C GLY A 91 3.27 8.63 -8.82
N ALA A 92 2.14 8.20 -8.26
CA ALA A 92 2.04 7.04 -7.38
C ALA A 92 0.82 6.17 -7.71
N TYR A 93 0.86 4.92 -7.28
CA TYR A 93 -0.24 3.95 -7.36
C TYR A 93 -0.83 3.72 -5.98
N ILE A 94 -2.13 3.43 -5.90
CA ILE A 94 -2.78 3.01 -4.65
C ILE A 94 -2.88 1.49 -4.65
N LEU A 95 -2.33 0.86 -3.61
CA LEU A 95 -2.32 -0.58 -3.38
C LEU A 95 -3.13 -0.94 -2.13
#